data_AF-A0A6P8I6J5-F1
#
_entry.id   AF-A0A6P8I6J5-F1
#
_cell.length_a   1.000
_cell.length_b   1.000
_cell.length_c   1.000
_cell.angle_alpha   90.00
_cell.angle_beta   90.00
_cell.angle_gamma   90.00
#
_symmetry.space_group_name_H-M   'P 1'
#
loop_
_entity.id
_entity.type
_entity.pdbx_description
1 polymer ?
#
loop_
_entity_poly.entity_id
_entity_poly.type
_entity_poly.pdbx_seq_one_letter_code
_entity_poly.pdbx_strand_id
1 'polypeptide(L)'
;MTADELTNLTIKDSLEFGPNTYTFSGRPHIPLVQDVLEAMNNSGKIMFLEIKPNHANNFSASSRAGQLVAKMVTDMGLVNQASITSFDPIKVRAAHQENPNIPTGMFYMRPYWDTKCNILQDALQMLPEMKECPLINVSDCQSFMKGVFGSGDVLKAVNASFLDMDYKIYDNSLYSNHTFDVLHKNYSPTISAGAWAMYSMALKNDSAEDVNQDSEIERLRKIGVKRFITDDVNRLLHKLGRASTSTVLPASESTTRTSSSSSSNSSSSSNSNSNPANTTRPSSSAVKEIPCTACYMMAFLILLFCF
;
A
#
# COMPACT_ATOMS: atom_id res chain seq x y z
N MET A 1 -12.80 16.78 10.85
CA MET A 1 -11.64 17.57 10.40
C MET A 1 -11.87 18.03 8.97
N THR A 2 -11.52 19.27 8.66
CA THR A 2 -11.51 19.81 7.30
C THR A 2 -10.20 19.44 6.58
N ALA A 3 -10.12 19.70 5.26
CA ALA A 3 -8.89 19.52 4.50
C ALA A 3 -7.77 20.43 5.03
N ASP A 4 -8.08 21.71 5.29
CA ASP A 4 -7.12 22.68 5.82
C ASP A 4 -6.59 22.29 7.21
N GLU A 5 -7.43 21.68 8.06
CA GLU A 5 -6.98 21.16 9.35
C GLU A 5 -6.02 19.97 9.18
N LEU A 6 -6.24 19.12 8.17
CA LEU A 6 -5.38 17.96 7.90
C LEU A 6 -4.01 18.36 7.35
N THR A 7 -3.94 19.32 6.43
CA THR A 7 -2.68 19.77 5.83
C THR A 7 -1.76 20.45 6.85
N ASN A 8 -2.32 20.99 7.94
CA ASN A 8 -1.55 21.56 9.04
C ASN A 8 -0.97 20.51 10.00
N LEU A 9 -1.38 19.24 9.91
CA LEU A 9 -0.78 18.16 10.69
C LEU A 9 0.56 17.73 10.10
N THR A 10 1.45 17.29 10.98
CA THR A 10 2.76 16.72 10.60
C THR A 10 2.85 15.27 11.00
N ILE A 11 3.57 14.49 10.20
CA ILE A 11 3.94 13.12 10.52
C ILE A 11 4.94 13.15 11.67
N LYS A 12 4.77 12.24 12.64
CA LYS A 12 5.68 12.11 13.78
C LYS A 12 7.09 11.77 13.28
N ASP A 13 8.08 12.20 14.04
CA ASP A 13 9.50 11.83 13.81
C ASP A 13 9.79 10.35 14.09
N SER A 14 8.83 9.65 14.70
CA SER A 14 8.90 8.21 14.91
C SER A 14 7.54 7.55 14.75
N LEU A 15 7.55 6.33 14.21
CA LEU A 15 6.40 5.46 14.06
C LEU A 15 6.73 4.08 14.62
N GLU A 16 5.93 3.61 15.57
CA GLU A 16 5.90 2.20 15.95
C GLU A 16 5.01 1.44 14.97
N PHE A 17 5.56 0.38 14.38
CA PHE A 17 4.82 -0.46 13.45
C PHE A 17 5.20 -1.92 13.69
N GLY A 18 4.24 -2.70 14.21
CA GLY A 18 4.51 -4.04 14.71
C GLY A 18 5.55 -4.00 15.86
N PRO A 19 6.58 -4.85 15.83
CA PRO A 19 7.63 -4.88 16.85
C PRO A 19 8.76 -3.87 16.60
N ASN A 20 8.68 -3.06 15.54
CA ASN A 20 9.75 -2.17 15.09
C ASN A 20 9.39 -0.70 15.35
N THR A 21 10.42 0.12 15.56
CA THR A 21 10.30 1.58 15.61
C THR A 21 11.11 2.18 14.46
N TYR A 22 10.46 3.04 13.68
CA TYR A 22 11.07 3.75 12.56
C TYR A 22 11.22 5.21 12.92
N THR A 23 12.39 5.78 12.69
CA THR A 23 12.67 7.20 12.90
C THR A 23 12.87 7.91 11.58
N PHE A 24 12.30 9.10 11.47
CA PHE A 24 12.33 9.94 10.28
C PHE A 24 13.15 11.19 10.57
N SER A 25 13.97 11.61 9.60
CA SER A 25 14.82 12.80 9.74
C SER A 25 14.04 14.13 9.72
N GLY A 26 12.71 14.11 9.58
CA GLY A 26 11.87 15.29 9.50
C GLY A 26 10.41 15.02 9.85
N ARG A 27 9.61 16.08 9.87
CA ARG A 27 8.17 16.06 10.17
C ARG A 27 7.37 16.60 8.98
N PRO A 28 7.31 15.87 7.85
CA PRO A 28 6.58 16.32 6.69
C PRO A 28 5.08 16.45 6.98
N HIS A 29 4.40 17.31 6.23
CA HIS A 29 2.95 17.41 6.26
C HIS A 29 2.29 16.19 5.60
N ILE A 30 1.06 15.89 5.98
CA ILE A 30 0.26 14.86 5.30
C ILE A 30 -0.13 15.40 3.93
N PRO A 31 0.28 14.76 2.82
CA PRO A 31 -0.06 15.23 1.49
C PRO A 31 -1.54 14.98 1.18
N LEU A 32 -2.14 15.88 0.40
CA LEU A 32 -3.41 15.61 -0.26
C LEU A 32 -3.19 14.63 -1.41
N VAL A 33 -4.26 13.94 -1.82
CA VAL A 33 -4.21 13.05 -3.00
C VAL A 33 -3.76 13.82 -4.24
N GLN A 34 -4.23 15.06 -4.39
CA GLN A 34 -3.83 15.93 -5.50
C GLN A 34 -2.31 16.17 -5.53
N ASP A 35 -1.69 16.47 -4.38
CA ASP A 35 -0.23 16.70 -4.30
C ASP A 35 0.55 15.48 -4.81
N VAL A 36 0.08 14.27 -4.46
CA VAL A 36 0.69 13.02 -4.90
C VAL A 36 0.49 12.80 -6.41
N LEU A 37 -0.71 13.05 -6.93
CA LEU A 37 -1.02 12.93 -8.36
C LEU A 37 -0.18 13.91 -9.20
N GLU A 38 -0.01 15.16 -8.73
CA GLU A 38 0.82 16.17 -9.38
C GLU A 38 2.29 15.76 -9.39
N ALA A 39 2.83 15.28 -8.25
CA ALA A 39 4.21 14.84 -8.14
C ALA A 39 4.53 13.61 -9.01
N MET A 40 3.53 12.77 -9.29
CA MET A 40 3.68 11.58 -10.11
C MET A 40 3.55 11.85 -11.61
N ASN A 41 3.00 13.00 -11.99
CA ASN A 41 2.86 13.37 -13.40
C ASN A 41 4.24 13.41 -14.08
N ASN A 42 4.36 12.76 -15.23
CA ASN A 42 5.61 12.60 -15.99
C ASN A 42 6.76 11.90 -15.24
N SER A 43 6.48 11.25 -14.10
CA SER A 43 7.51 10.49 -13.36
C SER A 43 7.91 9.17 -14.03
N GLY A 44 7.18 8.75 -15.06
CA GLY A 44 7.34 7.45 -15.73
C GLY A 44 6.88 6.25 -14.89
N LYS A 45 6.23 6.50 -13.74
CA LYS A 45 5.75 5.46 -12.81
C LYS A 45 4.24 5.33 -12.89
N ILE A 46 3.74 4.16 -12.51
CA ILE A 46 2.31 3.90 -12.37
C ILE A 46 1.93 4.01 -10.90
N MET A 47 0.84 4.73 -10.66
CA MET A 47 0.22 4.90 -9.35
C MET A 47 -0.78 3.78 -9.09
N PHE A 48 -0.68 3.24 -7.88
CA PHE A 48 -1.62 2.25 -7.37
C PHE A 48 -2.37 2.87 -6.19
N LEU A 49 -3.59 3.35 -6.46
CA LEU A 49 -4.37 4.18 -5.55
C LEU A 49 -5.38 3.33 -4.79
N GLU A 50 -5.10 3.05 -3.51
CA GLU A 50 -6.07 2.41 -2.63
C GLU A 50 -7.03 3.43 -2.03
N ILE A 51 -8.34 3.23 -2.22
CA ILE A 51 -9.37 4.06 -1.57
C ILE A 51 -9.79 3.44 -0.23
N LYS A 52 -9.49 4.15 0.86
CA LYS A 52 -9.87 3.83 2.25
C LYS A 52 -11.06 4.68 2.73
N PRO A 53 -11.75 4.31 3.82
CA PRO A 53 -11.61 3.07 4.61
C PRO A 53 -12.14 1.85 3.85
N ASN A 54 -11.82 0.64 4.33
CA ASN A 54 -12.29 -0.62 3.72
C ASN A 54 -13.81 -0.76 3.71
N HIS A 55 -14.50 -0.09 4.65
CA HIS A 55 -15.95 0.00 4.72
C HIS A 55 -16.32 1.42 5.13
N ALA A 56 -17.13 2.10 4.31
CA ALA A 56 -17.82 3.30 4.79
C ALA A 56 -19.15 2.89 5.44
N ASN A 57 -19.70 3.74 6.29
CA ASN A 57 -20.92 3.43 7.03
C ASN A 57 -22.17 3.31 6.14
N ASN A 58 -22.11 3.71 4.86
CA ASN A 58 -23.21 3.55 3.91
C ASN A 58 -22.74 3.56 2.44
N PHE A 59 -23.60 3.05 1.56
CA PHE A 59 -23.38 2.95 0.11
C PHE A 59 -23.02 4.29 -0.55
N SER A 60 -23.76 5.36 -0.25
CA SER A 60 -23.57 6.67 -0.89
C SER A 60 -22.19 7.26 -0.61
N ALA A 61 -21.69 7.11 0.62
CA ALA A 61 -20.36 7.57 0.99
C ALA A 61 -19.26 6.77 0.26
N SER A 62 -19.37 5.44 0.19
CA SER A 62 -18.44 4.61 -0.58
C SER A 62 -18.48 4.94 -2.06
N SER A 63 -19.67 5.03 -2.66
CA SER A 63 -19.83 5.37 -4.07
C SER A 63 -19.22 6.73 -4.41
N ARG A 64 -19.49 7.75 -3.58
CA ARG A 64 -18.95 9.10 -3.76
C ARG A 64 -17.42 9.12 -3.69
N ALA A 65 -16.82 8.37 -2.77
CA ALA A 65 -15.36 8.30 -2.67
C ALA A 65 -14.73 7.69 -3.94
N GLY A 66 -15.30 6.59 -4.45
CA GLY A 66 -14.86 5.98 -5.71
C GLY A 66 -14.94 6.94 -6.90
N GLN A 67 -16.09 7.60 -7.06
CA GLN A 67 -16.32 8.61 -8.10
C GLN A 67 -15.34 9.77 -8.02
N LEU A 68 -15.15 10.36 -6.85
CA LEU A 68 -14.29 11.54 -6.70
C LEU A 68 -12.82 11.24 -7.04
N VAL A 69 -12.30 10.08 -6.65
CA VAL A 69 -10.92 9.68 -6.98
C VAL A 69 -10.77 9.42 -8.48
N ALA A 70 -11.68 8.67 -9.10
CA ALA A 70 -11.66 8.40 -10.53
C ALA A 70 -11.82 9.67 -11.37
N LYS A 71 -12.70 10.57 -10.95
CA LYS A 71 -12.88 11.89 -11.56
C LYS A 71 -11.61 12.73 -11.47
N MET A 72 -10.95 12.77 -10.31
CA MET A 72 -9.70 13.50 -10.14
C MET A 72 -8.59 12.99 -11.07
N VAL A 73 -8.40 11.66 -11.14
CA VAL A 73 -7.44 11.04 -12.08
C VAL A 73 -7.75 11.41 -13.53
N THR A 74 -9.05 11.44 -13.88
CA THR A 74 -9.52 11.79 -15.23
C THR A 74 -9.25 13.25 -15.56
N ASP A 75 -9.69 14.16 -14.69
CA ASP A 75 -9.58 15.61 -14.89
C ASP A 75 -8.10 16.06 -14.95
N MET A 76 -7.20 15.33 -14.28
CA MET A 76 -5.75 15.58 -14.32
C MET A 76 -5.02 14.91 -15.50
N GLY A 77 -5.72 14.16 -16.35
CA GLY A 77 -5.12 13.48 -17.52
C GLY A 77 -4.24 12.28 -17.16
N LEU A 78 -4.45 11.66 -15.99
CA LEU A 78 -3.59 10.60 -15.45
C LEU A 78 -4.15 9.18 -15.66
N VAL A 79 -5.15 9.02 -16.55
CA VAL A 79 -5.85 7.75 -16.81
C VAL A 79 -4.90 6.59 -17.12
N ASN A 80 -3.82 6.84 -17.87
CA ASN A 80 -2.84 5.81 -18.26
C ASN A 80 -1.70 5.62 -17.25
N GLN A 81 -1.70 6.38 -16.14
CA GLN A 81 -0.66 6.34 -15.10
C GLN A 81 -1.24 5.95 -13.74
N ALA A 82 -2.53 5.63 -13.64
CA ALA A 82 -3.17 5.27 -12.40
C ALA A 82 -3.97 3.98 -12.54
N SER A 83 -4.02 3.24 -11.44
CA SER A 83 -4.98 2.17 -11.20
C SER A 83 -5.61 2.39 -9.85
N ILE A 84 -6.89 2.06 -9.73
CA ILE A 84 -7.69 2.30 -8.53
C ILE A 84 -8.07 0.97 -7.90
N THR A 85 -7.83 0.83 -6.60
CA THR A 85 -8.15 -0.40 -5.87
C THR A 85 -8.86 -0.10 -4.56
N SER A 86 -9.58 -1.08 -4.02
CA SER A 86 -10.09 -1.03 -2.65
C SER A 86 -10.43 -2.43 -2.14
N PHE A 87 -10.51 -2.55 -0.82
CA PHE A 87 -11.22 -3.64 -0.15
C PHE A 87 -12.75 -3.47 -0.21
N ASP A 88 -13.23 -2.25 -0.50
CA ASP A 88 -14.66 -1.94 -0.61
C ASP A 88 -15.13 -2.09 -2.08
N PRO A 89 -15.97 -3.09 -2.40
CA PRO A 89 -16.41 -3.32 -3.77
C PRO A 89 -17.27 -2.18 -4.33
N ILE A 90 -17.96 -1.41 -3.46
CA ILE A 90 -18.78 -0.28 -3.89
C ILE A 90 -17.89 0.83 -4.44
N LYS A 91 -16.72 1.07 -3.80
CA LYS A 91 -15.76 2.08 -4.26
C LYS A 91 -15.17 1.72 -5.62
N VAL A 92 -14.82 0.44 -5.81
CA VAL A 92 -14.26 -0.09 -7.06
C VAL A 92 -15.28 0.04 -8.19
N ARG A 93 -16.53 -0.38 -7.96
CA ARG A 93 -17.62 -0.24 -8.93
C ARG A 93 -17.86 1.21 -9.31
N ALA A 94 -17.93 2.10 -8.33
CA ALA A 94 -18.20 3.51 -8.57
C ALA A 94 -17.06 4.20 -9.32
N ALA A 95 -15.80 3.85 -9.05
CA ALA A 95 -14.65 4.34 -9.81
C ALA A 95 -14.69 3.87 -11.28
N HIS A 96 -15.02 2.60 -11.52
CA HIS A 96 -15.16 2.08 -12.88
C HIS A 96 -16.29 2.76 -13.66
N GLN A 97 -17.43 3.00 -13.01
CA GLN A 97 -18.58 3.69 -13.62
C GLN A 97 -18.27 5.15 -13.97
N GLU A 98 -17.46 5.83 -13.16
CA GLU A 98 -17.01 7.21 -13.44
C GLU A 98 -16.09 7.27 -14.65
N ASN A 99 -15.10 6.36 -14.75
CA ASN A 99 -14.26 6.26 -15.93
C ASN A 99 -13.78 4.80 -16.16
N PRO A 100 -14.36 4.07 -17.12
CA PRO A 100 -14.01 2.66 -17.35
C PRO A 100 -12.63 2.46 -17.99
N ASN A 101 -11.97 3.53 -18.44
CA ASN A 101 -10.62 3.46 -18.99
C ASN A 101 -9.53 3.43 -17.90
N ILE A 102 -9.87 3.70 -16.65
CA ILE A 102 -8.96 3.55 -15.52
C ILE A 102 -9.05 2.09 -15.05
N PRO A 103 -7.94 1.32 -15.03
CA PRO A 103 -7.94 -0.02 -14.45
C PRO A 103 -8.37 0.01 -12.98
N THR A 104 -9.42 -0.73 -12.66
CA THR A 104 -9.90 -0.90 -11.29
C THR A 104 -9.62 -2.31 -10.78
N GLY A 105 -9.43 -2.49 -9.49
CA GLY A 105 -9.20 -3.81 -8.90
C GLY A 105 -9.66 -3.97 -7.47
N MET A 106 -9.73 -5.22 -7.03
CA MET A 106 -10.20 -5.61 -5.70
C MET A 106 -9.06 -6.15 -4.85
N PHE A 107 -9.07 -5.81 -3.57
CA PHE A 107 -8.22 -6.46 -2.59
C PHE A 107 -8.91 -7.61 -1.84
N TYR A 108 -8.16 -8.68 -1.54
CA TYR A 108 -8.59 -9.78 -0.66
C TYR A 108 -7.63 -10.00 0.49
N MET A 109 -8.16 -10.16 1.71
CA MET A 109 -7.38 -10.45 2.91
C MET A 109 -7.85 -11.74 3.59
N ARG A 110 -6.92 -12.46 4.24
CA ARG A 110 -7.23 -13.71 4.95
C ARG A 110 -8.38 -13.59 5.96
N PRO A 111 -8.48 -12.50 6.76
CA PRO A 111 -9.58 -12.34 7.71
C PRO A 111 -10.99 -12.45 7.12
N TYR A 112 -11.17 -12.29 5.79
CA TYR A 112 -12.46 -12.53 5.16
C TYR A 112 -12.95 -13.98 5.31
N TRP A 113 -12.04 -14.96 5.33
CA TRP A 113 -12.38 -16.37 5.54
C TRP A 113 -12.56 -16.73 7.02
N ASP A 114 -11.99 -15.93 7.92
CA ASP A 114 -11.86 -16.28 9.35
C ASP A 114 -12.85 -15.51 10.25
N THR A 115 -13.40 -14.38 9.81
CA THR A 115 -14.19 -13.48 10.69
C THR A 115 -15.57 -13.12 10.13
N LYS A 116 -16.57 -13.10 11.03
CA LYS A 116 -17.91 -12.47 10.93
C LYS A 116 -18.33 -12.07 9.51
N CYS A 117 -18.65 -13.07 8.68
CA CYS A 117 -19.02 -12.87 7.28
C CYS A 117 -20.26 -12.01 7.10
N ASN A 118 -21.08 -11.81 8.14
CA ASN A 118 -22.23 -10.92 8.10
C ASN A 118 -21.85 -9.49 7.66
N ILE A 119 -20.72 -8.96 8.12
CA ILE A 119 -20.26 -7.62 7.68
C ILE A 119 -19.97 -7.60 6.18
N LEU A 120 -19.36 -8.66 5.67
CA LEU A 120 -19.04 -8.78 4.26
C LEU A 120 -20.26 -9.11 3.41
N GLN A 121 -21.19 -9.92 3.92
CA GLN A 121 -22.49 -10.20 3.30
C GLN A 121 -23.31 -8.92 3.17
N ASP A 122 -23.40 -8.13 4.25
CA ASP A 122 -24.08 -6.84 4.24
C ASP A 122 -23.45 -5.90 3.20
N ALA A 123 -22.12 -5.81 3.15
CA ALA A 123 -21.41 -5.01 2.15
C ALA A 123 -21.65 -5.49 0.72
N LEU A 124 -21.67 -6.81 0.49
CA LEU A 124 -21.90 -7.39 -0.83
C LEU A 124 -23.36 -7.25 -1.27
N GLN A 125 -24.34 -7.39 -0.37
CA GLN A 125 -25.76 -7.17 -0.68
C GLN A 125 -26.08 -5.74 -1.13
N MET A 126 -25.23 -4.77 -0.79
CA MET A 126 -25.36 -3.40 -1.31
C MET A 126 -25.05 -3.30 -2.80
N LEU A 127 -24.37 -4.29 -3.40
CA LEU A 127 -24.18 -4.36 -4.85
C LEU A 127 -25.45 -4.92 -5.51
N PRO A 128 -26.07 -4.21 -6.46
CA PRO A 128 -27.27 -4.69 -7.15
C PRO A 128 -27.11 -6.10 -7.74
N GLU A 129 -25.94 -6.39 -8.29
CA GLU A 129 -25.59 -7.64 -8.97
C GLU A 129 -25.45 -8.82 -7.99
N MET A 130 -25.29 -8.56 -6.69
CA MET A 130 -25.12 -9.60 -5.67
C MET A 130 -26.38 -9.88 -4.85
N LYS A 131 -27.48 -9.14 -5.06
CA LYS A 131 -28.72 -9.30 -4.28
C LYS A 131 -29.32 -10.70 -4.36
N GLU A 132 -29.23 -11.31 -5.54
CA GLU A 132 -29.74 -12.65 -5.82
C GLU A 132 -28.65 -13.73 -5.70
N CYS A 133 -27.46 -13.38 -5.18
CA CYS A 133 -26.36 -14.33 -5.06
C CYS A 133 -26.72 -15.40 -4.01
N PRO A 134 -26.83 -16.69 -4.38
CA PRO A 134 -27.29 -17.74 -3.49
C PRO A 134 -26.34 -17.97 -2.31
N LEU A 135 -25.09 -17.51 -2.43
CA LEU A 135 -24.07 -17.64 -1.40
C LEU A 135 -24.28 -16.67 -0.23
N ILE A 136 -25.05 -15.58 -0.40
CA ILE A 136 -25.25 -14.55 0.62
C ILE A 136 -25.84 -15.12 1.92
N ASN A 137 -26.60 -16.21 1.85
CA ASN A 137 -27.23 -16.84 3.01
C ASN A 137 -26.38 -17.95 3.66
N VAL A 138 -25.16 -18.19 3.17
CA VAL A 138 -24.25 -19.19 3.75
C VAL A 138 -23.70 -18.66 5.07
N SER A 139 -24.00 -19.34 6.19
CA SER A 139 -23.60 -18.89 7.53
C SER A 139 -22.14 -19.17 7.89
N ASP A 140 -21.53 -20.18 7.28
CA ASP A 140 -20.12 -20.50 7.47
C ASP A 140 -19.23 -19.56 6.64
N CYS A 141 -18.41 -18.75 7.32
CA CYS A 141 -17.59 -17.70 6.69
C CYS A 141 -16.62 -18.28 5.66
N GLN A 142 -16.03 -19.44 5.96
CA GLN A 142 -15.05 -20.07 5.09
C GLN A 142 -15.72 -20.60 3.81
N SER A 143 -16.86 -21.27 3.93
CA SER A 143 -17.64 -21.77 2.80
C SER A 143 -18.23 -20.63 1.98
N PHE A 144 -18.75 -19.58 2.64
CA PHE A 144 -19.21 -18.36 2.00
C PHE A 144 -18.10 -17.76 1.14
N MET A 145 -16.93 -17.49 1.73
CA MET A 145 -15.84 -16.85 1.02
C MET A 145 -15.21 -17.73 -0.05
N LYS A 146 -15.07 -19.03 0.18
CA LYS A 146 -14.65 -19.98 -0.86
C LYS A 146 -15.62 -19.97 -2.04
N GLY A 147 -16.92 -19.95 -1.79
CA GLY A 147 -17.94 -19.86 -2.84
C GLY A 147 -17.86 -18.54 -3.60
N VAL A 148 -17.83 -17.42 -2.88
CA VAL A 148 -17.88 -16.07 -3.46
C VAL A 148 -16.59 -15.79 -4.25
N PHE A 149 -15.43 -16.06 -3.67
CA PHE A 149 -14.15 -15.98 -4.38
C PHE A 149 -14.12 -16.95 -5.57
N GLY A 150 -14.58 -18.19 -5.35
CA GLY A 150 -14.62 -19.25 -6.34
C GLY A 150 -15.44 -18.89 -7.58
N SER A 151 -16.61 -18.27 -7.39
CA SER A 151 -17.51 -17.87 -8.48
C SER A 151 -16.99 -16.69 -9.33
N GLY A 152 -16.10 -15.88 -8.76
CA GLY A 152 -15.68 -14.61 -9.36
C GLY A 152 -16.77 -13.53 -9.39
N ASP A 153 -17.93 -13.74 -8.76
CA ASP A 153 -19.10 -12.87 -8.93
C ASP A 153 -18.87 -11.47 -8.39
N VAL A 154 -18.10 -11.30 -7.31
CA VAL A 154 -17.74 -9.97 -6.79
C VAL A 154 -16.91 -9.20 -7.82
N LEU A 155 -15.93 -9.86 -8.45
CA LEU A 155 -15.07 -9.22 -9.44
C LEU A 155 -15.86 -8.80 -10.69
N LYS A 156 -16.85 -9.63 -11.09
CA LYS A 156 -17.80 -9.30 -12.18
C LYS A 156 -18.69 -8.12 -11.80
N ALA A 157 -19.28 -8.15 -10.60
CA ALA A 157 -20.20 -7.13 -10.11
C ALA A 157 -19.57 -5.73 -10.10
N VAL A 158 -18.27 -5.65 -9.82
CA VAL A 158 -17.54 -4.37 -9.76
C VAL A 158 -16.77 -4.03 -11.04
N ASN A 159 -16.83 -4.89 -12.07
CA ASN A 159 -16.03 -4.78 -13.29
C ASN A 159 -14.54 -4.57 -13.00
N ALA A 160 -13.98 -5.37 -12.10
CA ALA A 160 -12.55 -5.32 -11.85
C ALA A 160 -11.75 -5.69 -13.13
N SER A 161 -10.50 -5.29 -13.17
CA SER A 161 -9.56 -5.63 -14.25
C SER A 161 -8.32 -6.36 -13.72
N PHE A 162 -8.14 -6.32 -12.40
CA PHE A 162 -7.12 -7.04 -11.65
C PHE A 162 -7.62 -7.27 -10.22
N LEU A 163 -6.87 -8.06 -9.47
CA LEU A 163 -7.05 -8.22 -8.04
C LEU A 163 -5.70 -8.39 -7.36
N ASP A 164 -5.63 -8.07 -6.08
CA ASP A 164 -4.43 -8.29 -5.29
C ASP A 164 -4.82 -8.87 -3.94
N MET A 165 -4.05 -9.82 -3.42
CA MET A 165 -4.45 -10.54 -2.23
C MET A 165 -3.29 -10.79 -1.27
N ASP A 166 -3.60 -11.03 0.00
CA ASP A 166 -2.63 -11.53 0.96
C ASP A 166 -1.91 -12.74 0.35
N TYR A 167 -0.58 -12.70 0.32
CA TYR A 167 0.25 -13.71 -0.36
C TYR A 167 -0.01 -15.14 0.15
N LYS A 168 -0.50 -15.29 1.39
CA LYS A 168 -0.85 -16.56 2.02
C LYS A 168 -2.17 -17.17 1.51
N ILE A 169 -2.96 -16.44 0.72
CA ILE A 169 -4.20 -16.94 0.12
C ILE A 169 -3.90 -17.87 -1.06
N TYR A 170 -2.84 -17.59 -1.83
CA TYR A 170 -2.48 -18.33 -3.04
C TYR A 170 -2.15 -19.80 -2.77
N ASP A 171 -2.91 -20.70 -3.40
CA ASP A 171 -2.76 -22.17 -3.33
C ASP A 171 -2.74 -22.73 -1.90
N ASN A 172 -3.60 -22.17 -1.06
CA ASN A 172 -3.82 -22.61 0.31
C ASN A 172 -5.23 -23.18 0.45
N SER A 173 -5.36 -24.44 0.87
CA SER A 173 -6.64 -25.15 0.99
C SER A 173 -7.63 -24.52 1.97
N LEU A 174 -7.14 -23.68 2.89
CA LEU A 174 -7.99 -22.90 3.77
C LEU A 174 -8.70 -21.76 3.03
N TYR A 175 -8.08 -21.18 2.00
CA TYR A 175 -8.55 -19.97 1.34
C TYR A 175 -8.93 -20.21 -0.13
N SER A 176 -7.99 -20.71 -0.92
CA SER A 176 -8.13 -21.00 -2.34
C SER A 176 -7.15 -22.10 -2.77
N ASN A 177 -7.66 -23.22 -3.25
CA ASN A 177 -6.84 -24.21 -3.98
C ASN A 177 -6.81 -23.81 -5.46
N HIS A 178 -5.62 -23.85 -6.08
CA HIS A 178 -5.44 -23.56 -7.51
C HIS A 178 -5.99 -22.18 -7.90
N THR A 179 -5.48 -21.15 -7.23
CA THR A 179 -6.07 -19.80 -7.28
C THR A 179 -6.21 -19.28 -8.70
N PHE A 180 -5.20 -19.44 -9.54
CA PHE A 180 -5.27 -19.00 -10.93
C PHE A 180 -6.26 -19.80 -11.79
N ASP A 181 -6.41 -21.11 -11.57
CA ASP A 181 -7.39 -21.91 -12.30
C ASP A 181 -8.81 -21.44 -11.99
N VAL A 182 -9.09 -21.14 -10.72
CA VAL A 182 -10.36 -20.55 -10.28
C VAL A 182 -10.61 -19.21 -10.97
N LEU A 183 -9.63 -18.31 -10.93
CA LEU A 183 -9.75 -16.97 -11.50
C LEU A 183 -9.92 -17.00 -13.03
N HIS A 184 -9.13 -17.81 -13.75
CA HIS A 184 -9.21 -17.93 -15.20
C HIS A 184 -10.52 -18.59 -15.67
N LYS A 185 -10.98 -19.62 -14.96
CA LYS A 185 -12.21 -20.35 -15.31
C LYS A 185 -13.46 -19.54 -15.05
N ASN A 186 -13.54 -18.90 -13.87
CA ASN A 186 -14.80 -18.35 -13.39
C ASN A 186 -14.91 -16.84 -13.60
N TYR A 187 -13.81 -16.15 -13.92
CA TYR A 187 -13.83 -14.70 -14.09
C TYR A 187 -13.27 -14.23 -15.43
N SER A 188 -11.95 -14.34 -15.65
CA SER A 188 -11.34 -13.90 -16.90
C SER A 188 -10.04 -14.65 -17.17
N PRO A 189 -9.82 -15.18 -18.39
CA PRO A 189 -8.61 -15.93 -18.74
C PRO A 189 -7.34 -15.08 -18.75
N THR A 190 -7.47 -13.76 -18.69
CA THR A 190 -6.36 -12.80 -18.74
C THR A 190 -6.27 -11.92 -17.49
N ILE A 191 -6.95 -12.30 -16.40
CA ILE A 191 -6.94 -11.51 -15.18
C ILE A 191 -5.52 -11.37 -14.61
N SER A 192 -5.15 -10.15 -14.26
CA SER A 192 -3.89 -9.89 -13.56
C SER A 192 -4.11 -10.02 -12.05
N ALA A 193 -3.23 -10.76 -11.37
CA ALA A 193 -3.26 -10.90 -9.92
C ALA A 193 -1.91 -10.57 -9.26
N GLY A 194 -1.93 -9.86 -8.14
CA GLY A 194 -0.74 -9.56 -7.32
C GLY A 194 -0.84 -9.98 -5.86
N ALA A 195 0.27 -9.88 -5.15
CA ALA A 195 0.43 -10.35 -3.78
C ALA A 195 0.92 -9.23 -2.85
N TRP A 196 0.29 -9.11 -1.68
CA TRP A 196 0.68 -8.19 -0.61
C TRP A 196 0.77 -8.90 0.76
N ALA A 197 1.43 -8.37 1.78
CA ALA A 197 2.53 -7.40 1.71
C ALA A 197 3.85 -8.19 1.86
N MET A 198 4.69 -8.17 0.83
CA MET A 198 6.01 -8.78 0.89
C MET A 198 6.94 -7.91 1.74
N TYR A 199 7.88 -8.54 2.45
CA TYR A 199 8.87 -7.84 3.30
C TYR A 199 8.27 -6.74 4.18
N SER A 200 7.15 -7.05 4.85
CA SER A 200 6.42 -6.03 5.59
C SER A 200 7.23 -5.48 6.76
N MET A 201 7.16 -4.16 6.94
CA MET A 201 7.72 -3.44 8.09
C MET A 201 7.09 -3.87 9.42
N ALA A 202 5.92 -4.51 9.41
CA ALA A 202 5.30 -5.06 10.61
C ALA A 202 5.96 -6.36 11.10
N LEU A 203 6.80 -7.00 10.27
CA LEU A 203 7.49 -8.24 10.65
C LEU A 203 8.71 -7.91 11.50
N LYS A 204 8.95 -8.72 12.53
CA LYS A 204 10.25 -8.69 13.21
C LYS A 204 11.31 -9.12 12.21
N ASN A 205 12.39 -8.35 12.09
CA ASN A 205 13.56 -8.71 11.30
C ASN A 205 14.03 -10.12 11.69
N ASP A 206 14.39 -10.93 10.69
CA ASP A 206 14.86 -12.30 10.87
C ASP A 206 13.84 -13.24 11.55
N SER A 207 12.57 -12.84 11.60
CA SER A 207 11.50 -13.78 11.93
C SER A 207 11.43 -14.88 10.87
N ALA A 208 10.96 -16.07 11.25
CA ALA A 208 10.78 -17.16 10.29
C ALA A 208 9.91 -16.74 9.10
N GLU A 209 8.93 -15.86 9.31
CA GLU A 209 8.11 -15.30 8.23
C GLU A 209 8.93 -14.40 7.29
N ASP A 210 9.75 -13.48 7.81
CA ASP A 210 10.60 -12.60 7.01
C ASP A 210 11.68 -13.38 6.22
N VAL A 211 12.29 -14.38 6.84
CA VAL A 211 13.32 -15.23 6.20
C VAL A 211 12.73 -16.03 5.02
N ASN A 212 11.46 -16.43 5.12
CA ASN A 212 10.80 -17.21 4.08
C ASN A 212 10.21 -16.36 2.94
N GLN A 213 10.20 -15.02 3.02
CA GLN A 213 9.62 -14.16 1.98
C GLN A 213 10.27 -14.40 0.60
N ASP A 214 11.57 -14.65 0.54
CA ASP A 214 12.28 -14.90 -0.71
C ASP A 214 11.80 -16.16 -1.44
N SER A 215 11.48 -17.23 -0.70
CA SER A 215 10.95 -18.47 -1.29
C SER A 215 9.48 -18.31 -1.68
N GLU A 216 8.71 -17.55 -0.91
CA GLU A 216 7.33 -17.18 -1.25
C GLU A 216 7.25 -16.36 -2.54
N ILE A 217 8.13 -15.38 -2.74
CA ILE A 217 8.21 -14.61 -4.00
C ILE A 217 8.42 -15.55 -5.19
N GLU A 218 9.37 -16.49 -5.09
CA GLU A 218 9.62 -17.44 -6.18
C GLU A 218 8.44 -18.38 -6.43
N ARG A 219 7.80 -18.86 -5.37
CA ARG A 219 6.58 -19.67 -5.48
C ARG A 219 5.47 -18.90 -6.21
N LEU A 220 5.18 -17.67 -5.76
CA LEU A 220 4.15 -16.80 -6.31
C LEU A 220 4.43 -16.46 -7.79
N ARG A 221 5.69 -16.18 -8.15
CA ARG A 221 6.09 -15.98 -9.55
C ARG A 221 5.80 -17.19 -10.41
N LYS A 222 6.17 -18.39 -9.93
CA LYS A 222 5.99 -19.66 -10.67
C LYS A 222 4.51 -19.94 -10.97
N ILE A 223 3.62 -19.64 -10.02
CA ILE A 223 2.18 -19.85 -10.20
C ILE A 223 1.49 -18.75 -11.01
N GLY A 224 2.19 -17.65 -11.33
CA GLY A 224 1.72 -16.64 -12.28
C GLY A 224 1.41 -15.27 -11.68
N VAL A 225 1.73 -15.01 -10.41
CA VAL A 225 1.56 -13.69 -9.78
C VAL A 225 2.36 -12.64 -10.55
N LYS A 226 1.67 -11.55 -10.92
CA LYS A 226 2.17 -10.50 -11.80
C LYS A 226 2.59 -9.24 -11.08
N ARG A 227 2.30 -9.10 -9.79
CA ARG A 227 2.64 -7.92 -8.99
C ARG A 227 2.96 -8.28 -7.55
N PHE A 228 3.91 -7.55 -6.97
CA PHE A 228 4.26 -7.65 -5.56
C PHE A 228 4.16 -6.27 -4.93
N ILE A 229 3.45 -6.19 -3.82
CA ILE A 229 3.28 -5.01 -2.99
C ILE A 229 4.21 -5.20 -1.79
N THR A 230 5.16 -4.30 -1.58
CA THR A 230 6.24 -4.47 -0.61
C THR A 230 6.53 -3.17 0.14
N ASP A 231 6.94 -3.28 1.40
CA ASP A 231 7.47 -2.15 2.15
C ASP A 231 8.99 -1.95 1.90
N ASP A 232 9.71 -3.02 1.51
CA ASP A 232 11.13 -2.96 1.12
C ASP A 232 11.28 -3.14 -0.40
N VAL A 233 11.20 -2.03 -1.11
CA VAL A 233 11.32 -1.98 -2.59
C VAL A 233 12.71 -2.44 -3.04
N ASN A 234 13.77 -2.05 -2.32
CA ASN A 234 15.15 -2.35 -2.74
C ASN A 234 15.46 -3.84 -2.60
N ARG A 235 15.05 -4.46 -1.49
CA ARG A 235 15.19 -5.91 -1.30
C ARG A 235 14.42 -6.68 -2.36
N LEU A 236 13.18 -6.27 -2.66
CA LEU A 236 12.40 -6.87 -3.74
C LEU A 236 13.07 -6.71 -5.11
N LEU A 237 13.56 -5.51 -5.46
CA LEU A 237 14.26 -5.29 -6.73
C LEU A 237 15.49 -6.18 -6.85
N HIS A 238 16.30 -6.27 -5.79
CA HIS A 238 17.45 -7.16 -5.74
C HIS A 238 17.04 -8.63 -5.93
N LYS A 239 16.01 -9.09 -5.22
CA LYS A 239 15.45 -10.44 -5.36
C LYS A 239 14.98 -10.73 -6.78
N LEU A 240 14.41 -9.74 -7.46
CA LEU A 240 13.96 -9.85 -8.85
C LEU A 240 15.10 -9.66 -9.87
N GLY A 241 16.35 -9.50 -9.44
CA GLY A 241 17.50 -9.29 -10.33
C GLY A 241 17.49 -7.94 -11.04
N ARG A 242 16.81 -6.94 -10.48
CA ARG A 242 16.68 -5.60 -11.03
C ARG A 242 17.65 -4.64 -10.35
N ALA A 243 18.10 -3.63 -11.09
CA ALA A 243 18.90 -2.56 -10.51
C ALA A 243 18.11 -1.87 -9.38
N SER A 244 18.73 -1.78 -8.21
CA SER A 244 18.20 -0.92 -7.16
C SER A 244 18.28 0.52 -7.66
N THR A 245 17.15 1.22 -7.67
CA THR A 245 17.19 2.67 -7.86
C THR A 245 17.74 3.27 -6.58
N SER A 246 19.06 3.42 -6.48
CA SER A 246 19.64 4.42 -5.58
C SER A 246 19.16 5.76 -6.08
N THR A 247 18.01 6.22 -5.57
CA THR A 247 17.53 7.56 -5.85
C THR A 247 18.43 8.53 -5.09
N VAL A 248 19.58 8.87 -5.66
CA VAL A 248 20.23 10.15 -5.39
C VAL A 248 19.37 11.17 -6.14
N LEU A 249 18.37 11.73 -5.45
CA LEU A 249 17.69 12.92 -5.96
C LEU A 249 18.67 14.10 -5.91
N PRO A 250 18.63 15.03 -6.87
CA PRO A 250 19.55 16.16 -6.90
C PRO A 250 19.41 16.93 -5.59
N ALA A 251 20.54 17.21 -4.94
CA ALA A 251 20.56 18.19 -3.87
C ALA A 251 19.93 19.47 -4.41
N SER A 252 18.86 19.96 -3.77
CA SER A 252 18.37 21.29 -4.07
C SER A 252 19.53 22.25 -3.88
N GLU A 253 19.82 23.04 -4.91
CA GLU A 253 20.78 24.13 -4.82
C GLU A 253 20.33 25.05 -3.69
N SER A 254 21.00 24.92 -2.55
CA SER A 254 20.96 25.91 -1.48
C SER A 254 21.48 27.21 -2.09
N THR A 255 20.57 28.09 -2.47
CA THR A 255 20.90 29.47 -2.81
C THR A 255 21.34 30.14 -1.52
N THR A 256 22.62 29.96 -1.19
CA THR A 256 23.27 30.64 -0.08
C THR A 256 23.42 32.10 -0.51
N ARG A 257 22.49 32.95 -0.08
CA ARG A 257 22.70 34.39 -0.10
C ARG A 257 23.87 34.70 0.83
N THR A 258 25.02 34.95 0.22
CA THR A 258 26.22 35.47 0.86
C THR A 258 25.92 36.87 1.40
N SER A 259 25.65 36.99 2.70
CA SER A 259 25.82 38.26 3.41
C SER A 259 27.21 38.25 4.03
N SER A 260 28.14 38.90 3.35
CA SER A 260 29.46 39.25 3.85
C SER A 260 29.32 40.23 5.02
N SER A 261 29.72 39.81 6.22
CA SER A 261 30.14 40.71 7.28
C SER A 261 31.35 40.14 7.99
N SER A 262 32.50 40.70 7.62
CA SER A 262 33.77 40.65 8.32
C SER A 262 33.62 41.18 9.76
N SER A 263 34.14 40.45 10.74
CA SER A 263 34.69 41.00 11.99
C SER A 263 35.59 39.97 12.69
N SER A 264 36.76 40.48 13.02
CA SER A 264 37.98 39.90 13.60
C SER A 264 37.91 39.45 15.06
N ASN A 265 38.81 38.50 15.38
CA ASN A 265 39.62 38.32 16.60
C ASN A 265 38.96 38.42 17.99
N SER A 266 39.13 37.39 18.81
CA SER A 266 40.18 37.35 19.85
C SER A 266 40.05 36.11 20.76
N SER A 267 41.14 35.88 21.48
CA SER A 267 41.71 34.67 22.09
C SER A 267 41.22 34.30 23.51
N SER A 268 41.75 33.16 24.01
CA SER A 268 41.92 32.73 25.43
C SER A 268 40.72 32.03 26.10
N SER A 269 40.84 31.10 27.05
CA SER A 269 41.84 30.09 27.46
C SER A 269 41.24 29.28 28.63
N SER A 270 41.74 28.06 28.86
CA SER A 270 41.92 27.34 30.14
C SER A 270 40.79 26.52 30.83
N ASN A 271 41.18 25.26 31.13
CA ASN A 271 40.94 24.42 32.33
C ASN A 271 39.51 23.94 32.67
N SER A 272 39.26 22.74 33.21
CA SER A 272 40.06 21.62 33.74
C SER A 272 39.15 20.46 34.17
N ASN A 273 39.68 19.23 34.14
CA ASN A 273 39.43 18.04 35.01
C ASN A 273 38.01 17.67 35.50
N SER A 274 37.58 16.41 35.23
CA SER A 274 37.62 15.28 36.20
C SER A 274 36.81 14.05 35.72
N ASN A 275 37.41 12.86 35.89
CA ASN A 275 36.86 11.49 35.75
C ASN A 275 35.98 11.12 36.98
N PRO A 276 35.44 9.88 37.13
CA PRO A 276 34.90 8.88 36.17
C PRO A 276 33.53 8.30 36.64
N ALA A 277 32.76 7.61 35.79
CA ALA A 277 31.85 6.55 36.26
C ALA A 277 31.33 5.62 35.15
N ASN A 278 31.63 4.34 35.39
CA ASN A 278 31.09 3.11 34.85
C ASN A 278 29.55 3.12 34.68
N THR A 279 29.03 2.82 33.48
CA THR A 279 27.66 2.29 33.33
C THR A 279 27.55 1.33 32.17
N THR A 280 26.86 0.24 32.48
CA THR A 280 26.59 -0.98 31.72
C THR A 280 25.91 -0.69 30.39
N ARG A 281 26.42 -1.30 29.32
CA ARG A 281 25.94 -1.19 27.93
C ARG A 281 24.64 -2.02 27.76
N PRO A 282 23.48 -1.43 27.43
CA PRO A 282 22.37 -2.18 26.87
C PRO A 282 22.64 -2.43 25.38
N SER A 283 22.23 -3.60 24.91
CA SER A 283 22.31 -4.00 23.50
C SER A 283 21.66 -2.95 22.60
N SER A 284 22.42 -2.45 21.63
CA SER A 284 21.91 -1.56 20.59
C SER A 284 20.86 -2.29 19.75
N SER A 285 19.59 -1.97 19.95
CA SER A 285 18.59 -2.09 18.89
C SER A 285 19.07 -1.21 17.73
N ALA A 286 19.21 -1.81 16.56
CA ALA A 286 19.68 -1.10 15.37
C ALA A 286 18.68 0.00 14.99
N VAL A 287 19.02 1.25 15.31
CA VAL A 287 18.33 2.42 14.79
C VAL A 287 18.69 2.52 13.32
N LYS A 288 17.73 2.24 12.42
CA LYS A 288 17.90 2.49 10.99
C LYS A 288 17.41 3.90 10.69
N GLU A 289 18.34 4.79 10.38
CA GLU A 289 18.02 6.08 9.78
C GLU A 289 17.56 5.85 8.34
N ILE A 290 16.33 6.30 8.01
CA ILE A 290 15.81 6.31 6.65
C ILE A 290 15.84 7.76 6.15
N PRO A 291 16.53 8.07 5.03
CA PRO A 291 16.61 9.44 4.52
C PRO A 291 15.23 9.98 4.08
N CYS A 292 15.02 11.27 4.38
CA CYS A 292 13.76 12.04 4.34
C CYS A 292 12.90 11.98 3.06
N THR A 293 13.40 11.49 1.93
CA THR A 293 12.62 11.40 0.67
C THR A 293 11.79 10.13 0.54
N ALA A 294 12.01 9.12 1.39
CA ALA A 294 11.08 7.99 1.54
C ALA A 294 9.78 8.41 2.26
N CYS A 295 9.76 9.56 2.94
CA CYS A 295 8.60 10.04 3.69
C CYS A 295 7.49 10.63 2.82
N TYR A 296 7.74 10.99 1.56
CA TYR A 296 6.70 11.47 0.65
C TYR A 296 5.71 10.37 0.20
N MET A 297 5.96 9.11 0.59
CA MET A 297 5.18 7.93 0.18
C MET A 297 4.44 7.25 1.34
N MET A 298 4.24 7.94 2.47
CA MET A 298 3.43 7.46 3.60
C MET A 298 1.94 7.88 3.52
N ALA A 299 1.45 8.21 2.32
CA ALA A 299 0.08 7.88 1.94
C ALA A 299 0.23 6.69 0.99
N PHE A 300 -0.38 5.53 1.30
CA PHE A 300 -0.21 4.24 0.59
C PHE A 300 -0.21 4.40 -0.94
N LEU A 301 0.95 4.73 -1.49
CA LEU A 301 1.23 4.82 -2.90
C LEU A 301 2.16 3.65 -3.15
N ILE A 302 1.58 2.53 -3.56
CA ILE A 302 2.37 1.35 -3.87
C ILE A 302 2.96 1.59 -5.26
N LEU A 303 4.28 1.82 -5.33
CA LEU A 303 4.97 1.92 -6.61
C LEU A 303 4.94 0.56 -7.31
N LEU A 304 4.26 0.52 -8.46
CA LEU A 304 4.22 -0.66 -9.29
C LEU A 304 5.01 -0.45 -10.57
N PHE A 305 6.05 -1.26 -10.73
CA PHE A 305 6.72 -1.46 -12.00
C PHE A 305 5.91 -2.49 -12.80
N CYS A 306 5.23 -2.06 -13.86
CA CYS A 306 4.57 -2.98 -14.78
C CYS A 306 5.60 -3.86 -15.51
N PHE A 307 5.22 -5.13 -15.72
CA PHE A 307 5.96 -6.15 -16.46
C PHE A 307 5.68 -6.04 -17.96
#